data_AF-A0A357NDV0-F1
#
_entry.id   AF-A0A357NDV0-F1
#
_cell.length_a   1.000
_cell.length_b   1.000
_cell.length_c   1.000
_cell.angle_alpha   90.00
_cell.angle_beta   90.00
_cell.angle_gamma   90.00
#
_symmetry.space_group_name_H-M   'P 1'
#
loop_
_entity.id
_entity.type
_entity.pdbx_description
1 polymer ?
#
loop_
_entity_poly.entity_id
_entity_poly.type
_entity_poly.pdbx_seq_one_letter_code
_entity_poly.pdbx_strand_id
1 'polypeptide(L)'
;PQVDIWLGAGVENLVQAKKEGLLQSHISEPVSVIPVKWRDQDGYWLGIYLDVPVFVTNKDLFTRQQTDLPHTWEDLLKPQYKYKIALADPGVSNATLAMFAAIQQQLG
;
A
#
# COMPACT_ATOMS: atom_id res chain seq x y z
N PRO A 1 -25.76 8.08 6.08
CA PRO A 1 -24.29 8.21 5.90
C PRO A 1 -23.81 9.45 6.66
N GLN A 2 -22.64 9.40 7.33
CA GLN A 2 -22.06 10.56 8.04
C GLN A 2 -20.97 11.26 7.24
N VAL A 3 -20.56 10.68 6.10
CA VAL A 3 -19.53 11.19 5.20
C VAL A 3 -20.03 11.08 3.76
N ASP A 4 -19.60 12.01 2.91
CA ASP A 4 -19.97 12.05 1.50
C ASP A 4 -18.92 11.41 0.58
N ILE A 5 -17.63 11.54 0.93
CA ILE A 5 -16.52 11.05 0.11
C ILE A 5 -15.53 10.29 1.00
N TRP A 6 -15.13 9.10 0.56
CA TRP A 6 -14.08 8.32 1.19
C TRP A 6 -12.78 8.43 0.39
N LEU A 7 -11.89 9.33 0.81
CA LEU A 7 -10.56 9.54 0.19
C LEU A 7 -9.46 8.80 0.95
N GLY A 8 -8.48 8.28 0.22
CA GLY A 8 -7.30 7.61 0.80
C GLY A 8 -7.56 6.18 1.30
N ALA A 9 -8.71 5.60 0.98
CA ALA A 9 -8.97 4.18 1.22
C ALA A 9 -8.08 3.32 0.31
N GLY A 10 -7.59 2.20 0.85
CA GLY A 10 -7.00 1.16 0.02
C GLY A 10 -8.06 0.56 -0.93
N VAL A 11 -7.63 0.17 -2.13
CA VAL A 11 -8.52 -0.32 -3.20
C VAL A 11 -9.30 -1.56 -2.75
N GLU A 12 -8.68 -2.43 -1.96
CA GLU A 12 -9.30 -3.61 -1.36
C GLU A 12 -10.54 -3.27 -0.53
N ASN A 13 -10.48 -2.18 0.25
CA ASN A 13 -11.60 -1.72 1.07
C ASN A 13 -12.73 -1.14 0.19
N LEU A 14 -12.37 -0.39 -0.87
CA LEU A 14 -13.35 0.16 -1.81
C LEU A 14 -14.05 -0.95 -2.63
N VAL A 15 -13.31 -1.99 -3.03
CA VAL A 15 -13.87 -3.16 -3.71
C VAL A 15 -14.82 -3.92 -2.79
N GLN A 16 -14.48 -4.07 -1.52
CA GLN A 16 -15.36 -4.71 -0.54
C GLN A 16 -16.62 -3.86 -0.28
N ALA A 17 -16.46 -2.55 -0.09
CA ALA A 17 -17.57 -1.62 0.11
C ALA A 17 -18.55 -1.60 -1.08
N LYS A 18 -18.04 -1.73 -2.32
CA LYS A 18 -18.87 -1.93 -3.52
C LYS A 18 -19.72 -3.20 -3.41
N LYS A 19 -19.12 -4.34 -3.01
CA LYS A 19 -19.85 -5.61 -2.85
C LYS A 19 -20.94 -5.54 -1.78
N GLU A 20 -20.69 -4.75 -0.74
CA GLU A 20 -21.64 -4.52 0.37
C GLU A 20 -22.70 -3.45 0.05
N GLY A 21 -22.64 -2.81 -1.12
CA GLY A 21 -23.60 -1.78 -1.52
C GLY A 21 -23.46 -0.46 -0.74
N LEU A 22 -22.27 -0.19 -0.19
CA LEU A 22 -21.99 0.99 0.64
C LEU A 22 -21.56 2.22 -0.17
N LEU A 23 -21.29 2.06 -1.47
CA LEU A 23 -20.78 3.11 -2.35
C LEU A 23 -21.84 3.54 -3.37
N GLN A 24 -21.83 4.82 -3.73
CA GLN A 24 -22.63 5.37 -4.82
C GLN A 24 -21.77 5.46 -6.10
N SER A 25 -22.30 4.98 -7.22
CA SER A 25 -21.62 5.07 -8.52
C SER A 25 -21.61 6.52 -9.04
N HIS A 26 -20.46 6.99 -9.46
CA HIS A 26 -20.31 8.27 -10.15
C HIS A 26 -19.10 8.22 -11.09
N ILE A 27 -19.33 8.53 -12.37
CA ILE A 27 -18.27 8.63 -13.37
C ILE A 27 -18.07 10.11 -13.69
N SER A 28 -16.89 10.64 -13.35
CA SER A 28 -16.53 12.02 -13.62
C SER A 28 -16.02 12.21 -15.06
N GLU A 29 -16.15 13.41 -15.63
CA GLU A 29 -15.67 13.73 -16.97
C GLU A 29 -14.18 13.40 -17.22
N PRO A 30 -13.23 13.71 -16.32
CA PRO A 30 -11.82 13.42 -16.57
C PRO A 30 -11.45 11.94 -16.40
N VAL A 31 -12.39 11.04 -16.13
CA VAL A 31 -12.11 9.61 -15.86
C VAL A 31 -11.30 8.94 -16.98
N SER A 32 -11.41 9.43 -18.22
CA SER A 32 -10.71 8.90 -19.39
C SER A 32 -9.19 9.05 -19.31
N VAL A 33 -8.67 9.97 -18.49
CA VAL A 33 -7.22 10.14 -18.28
C VAL A 33 -6.66 9.07 -17.35
N ILE A 34 -7.52 8.39 -16.58
CA ILE A 34 -7.13 7.34 -15.64
C ILE A 34 -7.23 5.98 -16.35
N PRO A 35 -6.13 5.22 -16.47
CA PRO A 35 -6.13 3.90 -17.08
C PRO A 35 -7.19 2.98 -16.46
N VAL A 36 -7.82 2.14 -17.28
CA VAL A 36 -8.91 1.24 -16.85
C VAL A 36 -8.51 0.34 -15.68
N LYS A 37 -7.24 -0.06 -15.60
CA LYS A 37 -6.72 -0.87 -14.48
C LYS A 37 -6.70 -0.16 -13.12
N TRP A 38 -6.85 1.16 -13.08
CA TRP A 38 -6.80 1.99 -11.88
C TRP A 38 -8.15 2.62 -11.54
N ARG A 39 -9.24 2.11 -12.09
CA ARG A 39 -10.59 2.60 -11.81
C ARG A 39 -11.63 1.50 -11.93
N ASP A 40 -12.74 1.70 -11.25
CA ASP A 40 -13.91 0.84 -11.43
C ASP A 40 -14.62 1.19 -12.74
N GLN A 41 -14.99 0.18 -13.51
CA GLN A 41 -15.76 0.40 -14.75
C GLN A 41 -17.19 0.88 -14.46
N ASP A 42 -17.75 0.46 -13.33
CA ASP A 42 -19.10 0.85 -12.90
C ASP A 42 -19.11 2.16 -12.08
N GLY A 43 -17.94 2.80 -11.91
CA GLY A 43 -17.82 4.12 -11.30
C GLY A 43 -17.96 4.17 -9.78
N TYR A 44 -17.81 3.06 -9.06
CA TYR A 44 -17.90 3.07 -7.59
C TYR A 44 -16.62 3.57 -6.89
N TRP A 45 -15.47 3.49 -7.57
CA TRP A 45 -14.20 3.98 -7.03
C TRP A 45 -13.25 4.41 -8.17
N LEU A 46 -12.30 5.29 -7.82
CA LEU A 46 -11.34 5.87 -8.73
C LEU A 46 -9.96 5.96 -8.05
N GLY A 47 -8.92 5.47 -8.72
CA GLY A 47 -7.54 5.64 -8.25
C GLY A 47 -7.10 7.10 -8.36
N ILE A 48 -6.69 7.69 -7.25
CA ILE A 48 -6.28 9.10 -7.16
C ILE A 48 -4.75 9.29 -7.06
N TYR A 49 -4.03 8.28 -6.58
CA TYR A 49 -2.57 8.21 -6.55
C TYR A 49 -2.12 6.75 -6.56
N LEU A 50 -0.85 6.53 -6.89
CA LEU A 50 -0.19 5.25 -6.75
C LEU A 50 0.78 5.34 -5.57
N ASP A 51 0.68 4.39 -4.65
CA ASP A 51 1.66 4.21 -3.57
C ASP A 51 2.47 2.96 -3.84
N VAL A 52 3.80 3.08 -3.78
CA VAL A 52 4.74 2.00 -4.07
C VAL A 52 5.45 1.66 -2.76
N PRO A 53 5.22 0.46 -2.19
CA PRO A 53 5.89 0.07 -0.95
C PRO A 53 7.41 0.00 -1.13
N VAL A 54 8.12 0.71 -0.26
CA VAL A 54 9.59 0.71 -0.17
C VAL A 54 10.00 0.63 1.29
N PHE A 55 11.20 0.12 1.57
CA PHE A 55 11.83 0.30 2.88
C PHE A 55 12.78 1.50 2.85
N VAL A 56 12.87 2.21 3.98
CA VAL A 56 13.75 3.37 4.15
C VAL A 56 14.74 3.08 5.26
N THR A 57 16.01 3.38 5.03
CA THR A 57 17.11 3.06 5.95
C THR A 57 17.69 4.31 6.61
N ASN A 58 17.97 4.24 7.91
CA ASN A 58 18.74 5.28 8.62
C ASN A 58 20.24 5.09 8.36
N LYS A 59 20.80 5.82 7.37
CA LYS A 59 22.20 5.69 6.95
C LYS A 59 23.22 5.91 8.08
N ASP A 60 22.94 6.83 9.00
CA ASP A 60 23.86 7.13 10.11
C ASP A 60 24.01 5.97 11.08
N LEU A 61 22.93 5.23 11.31
CA LEU A 61 22.94 4.03 12.16
C LEU A 61 23.85 2.96 11.54
N PHE A 62 23.73 2.74 10.22
CA PHE A 62 24.54 1.75 9.49
C PHE A 62 26.02 2.10 9.46
N THR A 63 26.35 3.38 9.24
CA THR A 63 27.73 3.87 9.29
C THR A 63 28.35 3.67 10.68
N ARG A 64 27.63 4.01 11.75
CA ARG A 64 28.12 3.86 13.12
C ARG A 64 28.31 2.40 13.54
N GLN A 65 27.46 1.50 13.05
CA GLN A 65 27.52 0.07 13.38
C GLN A 65 28.42 -0.73 12.44
N GLN A 66 29.00 -0.10 11.40
CA GLN A 66 29.82 -0.77 10.38
C GLN A 66 29.09 -1.95 9.74
N THR A 67 27.80 -1.75 9.43
CA THR A 67 26.94 -2.76 8.82
C THR A 67 26.44 -2.29 7.45
N ASP A 68 26.33 -3.21 6.50
CA ASP A 68 25.86 -2.89 5.14
C ASP A 68 24.38 -2.51 5.09
N LEU A 69 24.03 -1.65 4.13
CA LEU A 69 22.64 -1.31 3.85
C LEU A 69 21.93 -2.50 3.15
N PRO A 70 20.66 -2.78 3.49
CA PRO A 70 19.85 -3.72 2.72
C PRO A 70 19.50 -3.12 1.36
N HIS A 71 19.50 -3.94 0.32
CA HIS A 71 19.15 -3.54 -1.05
C HIS A 71 17.94 -4.31 -1.60
N THR A 72 17.57 -5.41 -0.96
CA THR A 72 16.44 -6.28 -1.31
C THR A 72 15.57 -6.57 -0.08
N TRP A 73 14.36 -7.08 -0.29
CA TRP A 73 13.49 -7.50 0.82
C TRP A 73 14.09 -8.71 1.57
N GLU A 74 14.78 -9.59 0.86
CA GLU A 74 15.47 -10.76 1.40
C GLU A 74 16.68 -10.38 2.25
N ASP A 75 17.36 -9.28 1.95
CA ASP A 75 18.45 -8.78 2.78
C ASP A 75 17.97 -8.55 4.22
N LEU A 76 16.72 -8.09 4.41
CA LEU A 76 16.15 -7.83 5.73
C LEU A 76 16.06 -9.10 6.62
N LEU A 77 16.16 -10.29 6.03
CA LEU A 77 16.19 -11.57 6.76
C LEU A 77 17.57 -11.89 7.36
N LYS A 78 18.63 -11.18 6.93
CA LYS A 78 19.99 -11.46 7.42
C LYS A 78 20.10 -11.16 8.93
N PRO A 79 20.85 -11.98 9.69
CA PRO A 79 20.97 -11.82 11.15
C PRO A 79 21.45 -10.43 11.61
N GLN A 80 22.22 -9.73 10.77
CA GLN A 80 22.73 -8.38 11.04
C GLN A 80 21.65 -7.30 11.21
N TYR A 81 20.43 -7.55 10.72
CA TYR A 81 19.27 -6.65 10.86
C TYR A 81 18.30 -7.07 11.97
N LYS A 82 18.61 -8.14 12.72
CA LYS A 82 17.78 -8.58 13.85
C LYS A 82 17.57 -7.44 14.85
N TYR A 83 16.31 -7.19 15.21
CA TYR A 83 15.88 -6.07 16.07
C TYR A 83 16.12 -4.65 15.52
N LYS A 84 16.39 -4.50 14.21
CA LYS A 84 16.64 -3.21 13.55
C LYS A 84 15.59 -2.86 12.49
N ILE A 85 14.48 -3.59 12.46
CA ILE A 85 13.38 -3.41 11.51
C ILE A 85 12.16 -3.00 12.32
N ALA A 86 11.49 -1.94 11.87
CA ALA A 86 10.24 -1.47 12.44
C ALA A 86 9.18 -1.42 11.34
N LEU A 87 7.97 -1.82 11.67
CA LEU A 87 6.82 -1.83 10.79
C LEU A 87 5.57 -1.53 11.63
N ALA A 88 4.59 -0.87 11.04
CA ALA A 88 3.30 -0.71 11.70
C ALA A 88 2.58 -2.06 11.81
N ASP A 89 1.63 -2.18 12.72
CA ASP A 89 0.81 -3.39 12.83
C ASP A 89 -0.05 -3.56 11.55
N PRO A 90 0.07 -4.68 10.80
CA PRO A 90 -0.75 -4.92 9.61
C PRO A 90 -2.25 -4.99 9.90
N GLY A 91 -2.67 -5.30 11.13
CA GLY A 91 -4.08 -5.29 11.53
C GLY A 91 -4.69 -3.89 11.66
N VAL A 92 -3.84 -2.85 11.72
CA VAL A 92 -4.25 -1.44 11.85
C VAL A 92 -3.85 -0.62 10.62
N SER A 93 -2.76 -0.99 9.94
CA SER A 93 -2.18 -0.24 8.83
C SER A 93 -2.44 -0.91 7.48
N ASN A 94 -3.33 -0.32 6.67
CA ASN A 94 -3.58 -0.76 5.30
C ASN A 94 -2.31 -0.74 4.42
N ALA A 95 -1.44 0.26 4.60
CA ALA A 95 -0.18 0.34 3.85
C ALA A 95 0.72 -0.86 4.16
N THR A 96 0.78 -1.27 5.42
CA THR A 96 1.56 -2.45 5.82
C THR A 96 0.95 -3.74 5.28
N LEU A 97 -0.38 -3.88 5.34
CA LEU A 97 -1.09 -5.03 4.77
C LEU A 97 -0.84 -5.16 3.26
N ALA A 98 -0.94 -4.04 2.52
CA ALA A 98 -0.66 -4.00 1.08
C ALA A 98 0.80 -4.38 0.78
N MET A 99 1.76 -3.90 1.57
CA MET A 99 3.17 -4.29 1.45
C MET A 99 3.36 -5.80 1.62
N PHE A 100 2.76 -6.42 2.65
CA PHE A 100 2.86 -7.86 2.85
C PHE A 100 2.27 -8.65 1.68
N ALA A 101 1.09 -8.26 1.20
CA ALA A 101 0.48 -8.90 0.03
C ALA A 101 1.36 -8.80 -1.22
N ALA A 102 2.00 -7.64 -1.43
CA ALA A 102 2.91 -7.43 -2.55
C ALA A 102 4.19 -8.29 -2.45
N ILE A 103 4.81 -8.36 -1.26
CA ILE A 103 5.98 -9.20 -1.02
C ILE A 103 5.64 -10.68 -1.24
N GLN A 104 4.52 -11.15 -0.69
CA GLN A 104 4.05 -12.53 -0.88
C GLN A 104 3.79 -12.84 -2.37
N GLN A 105 3.17 -11.92 -3.11
CA GLN A 105 2.94 -12.11 -4.54
C GLN A 105 4.24 -12.20 -5.35
N GLN A 106 5.29 -11.48 -4.94
CA GLN A 106 6.58 -11.48 -5.64
C GLN A 106 7.47 -12.66 -5.26
N LEU A 107 7.46 -13.07 -3.99
CA LEU A 107 8.39 -14.06 -3.45
C LEU A 107 7.80 -15.48 -3.34
N GLY A 108 6.48 -15.61 -3.42
CA GLY A 108 5.75 -16.87 -3.23
C GLY A 108 5.28 -17.10 -1.79
#